data_AF-A0A836FDA6-F1
#
_entry.id   AF-A0A836FDA6-F1
#
_cell.length_a   1.000
_cell.length_b   1.000
_cell.length_c   1.000
_cell.angle_alpha   90.00
_cell.angle_beta   90.00
_cell.angle_gamma   90.00
#
_symmetry.space_group_name_H-M   'P 1'
#
loop_
_entity.id
_entity.type
_entity.pdbx_description
1 polymer ?
#
loop_
_entity_poly.entity_id
_entity_poly.type
_entity_poly.pdbx_seq_one_letter_code
_entity_poly.pdbx_strand_id
1 'polypeptide(L)'
;MTAMGSFHAVSGCFVLLVATVVLLPATHHTPFAYAATAGGSMLGDVNISAILDSFSVSYDKRVRPNYGGPPVEVGVTMYVLSISSLSEVKMVLPLGLIQ
;
A
#
# COMPACT_ATOMS: atom_id res chain seq x y z
N MET A 1 31.16 39.84 -44.34
CA MET A 1 29.78 39.80 -43.80
C MET A 1 29.31 38.39 -44.10
N THR A 2 29.18 37.41 -43.19
CA THR A 2 28.41 37.37 -41.94
C THR A 2 28.81 36.10 -41.17
N ALA A 3 29.37 36.23 -39.97
CA ALA A 3 29.54 35.12 -39.03
C ALA A 3 29.06 35.59 -37.64
N MET A 4 27.77 35.94 -37.57
CA MET A 4 27.07 36.43 -36.38
C MET A 4 25.71 35.73 -36.38
N GLY A 5 25.63 34.47 -35.96
CA GLY A 5 24.36 33.73 -36.00
C GLY A 5 24.23 32.51 -35.09
N SER A 6 25.33 31.95 -34.59
CA SER A 6 25.34 30.67 -33.87
C SER A 6 25.48 30.79 -32.34
N PHE A 7 25.87 31.94 -31.81
CA PHE A 7 26.08 32.12 -30.35
C PHE A 7 24.79 32.37 -29.56
N HIS A 8 23.73 32.85 -30.22
CA HIS A 8 22.45 33.16 -29.57
C HIS A 8 21.55 31.92 -29.35
N ALA A 9 21.68 30.91 -30.23
CA ALA A 9 20.89 29.68 -30.16
C ALA A 9 21.31 28.74 -29.00
N VAL A 10 22.61 28.66 -28.70
CA VAL A 10 23.15 27.85 -27.59
C VAL A 10 22.76 28.45 -26.24
N SER A 11 22.77 29.78 -26.13
CA SER A 11 22.32 30.51 -24.93
C SER A 11 20.83 30.30 -24.65
N GLY A 12 19.98 30.34 -25.69
CA GLY A 12 18.55 30.09 -25.56
C GLY A 12 18.21 28.67 -25.09
N CYS A 13 18.91 27.66 -25.60
CA CYS A 13 18.72 26.27 -25.15
C CYS A 13 19.12 26.08 -23.68
N PHE A 14 20.18 26.75 -23.22
CA PHE A 14 20.59 26.68 -21.81
C PHE A 14 19.54 27.30 -20.88
N VAL A 15 18.98 28.44 -21.27
CA VAL A 15 17.89 29.10 -20.52
C VAL A 15 16.63 28.24 -20.48
N LEU A 16 16.27 27.58 -21.59
CA LEU A 16 15.12 26.67 -21.63
C LEU A 16 15.36 25.41 -20.78
N LEU A 17 16.56 24.84 -20.80
CA LEU A 17 16.90 23.67 -19.98
C LEU A 17 16.82 24.04 -18.48
N VAL A 18 17.41 25.17 -18.08
CA VAL A 18 17.33 25.66 -16.70
C VAL A 18 15.87 25.95 -16.29
N ALA A 19 15.08 26.56 -17.16
CA ALA A 19 13.66 26.80 -16.90
C ALA A 19 12.87 25.49 -16.73
N THR A 20 13.14 24.46 -17.54
CA THR A 20 12.48 23.15 -17.39
C THR A 20 12.86 22.44 -16.10
N VAL A 21 14.11 22.56 -15.63
CA VAL A 21 14.55 21.96 -14.35
C VAL A 21 13.95 22.71 -13.15
N VAL A 22 13.84 24.04 -13.23
CA VAL A 22 13.34 24.88 -12.12
C VAL A 22 11.81 24.87 -12.02
N LEU A 23 11.07 24.76 -13.13
CA LEU A 23 9.61 24.70 -13.12
C LEU A 23 9.03 23.28 -13.05
N LEU A 24 9.86 22.22 -13.09
CA LEU A 24 9.34 20.86 -12.95
C LEU A 24 9.00 20.60 -11.48
N PRO A 25 7.70 20.48 -11.11
CA PRO A 25 7.35 20.08 -9.76
C PRO A 25 7.93 18.69 -9.53
N ALA A 26 8.76 18.56 -8.50
CA ALA A 26 9.30 17.29 -8.04
C ALA A 26 8.17 16.41 -7.50
N THR A 27 7.35 15.84 -8.37
CA THR A 27 6.44 14.74 -8.03
C THR A 27 7.23 13.44 -8.01
N HIS A 28 8.25 13.38 -7.16
CA HIS A 28 8.94 12.14 -6.82
C HIS A 28 8.10 11.36 -5.81
N HIS A 29 6.91 10.92 -6.23
CA HIS A 29 6.27 9.75 -5.65
C HIS A 29 6.53 8.59 -6.60
N THR A 30 7.61 7.87 -6.35
CA THR A 30 7.90 6.60 -7.03
C THR A 30 6.82 5.58 -6.63
N PRO A 31 5.97 5.08 -7.56
CA PRO A 31 4.83 4.24 -7.21
C PRO A 31 5.18 2.74 -7.15
N PHE A 32 6.45 2.37 -7.01
CA PHE A 32 6.85 0.96 -6.96
C PHE A 32 8.07 0.76 -6.05
N ALA A 33 7.95 -0.22 -5.15
CA ALA A 33 9.01 -0.65 -4.25
C ALA A 33 10.15 -1.28 -5.07
N TYR A 34 11.35 -0.74 -4.94
CA TYR A 34 12.57 -1.39 -5.39
C TYR A 34 12.81 -2.60 -4.48
N ALA A 35 12.83 -3.81 -5.05
CA ALA A 35 13.17 -5.02 -4.31
C ALA A 35 14.61 -4.89 -3.74
N ALA A 36 14.74 -5.22 -2.45
CA ALA A 36 15.84 -4.85 -1.58
C ALA A 36 17.21 -5.45 -1.95
N THR A 37 18.25 -4.64 -1.80
CA THR A 37 19.64 -5.08 -1.54
C THR A 37 19.72 -5.70 -0.14
N ALA A 38 20.30 -6.90 -0.06
CA ALA A 38 20.50 -7.66 1.17
C ALA A 38 21.49 -6.98 2.13
N GLY A 39 21.21 -7.08 3.44
CA GLY A 39 22.22 -6.94 4.49
C GLY A 39 21.95 -5.89 5.56
N GLY A 40 21.00 -6.15 6.46
CA GLY A 40 20.83 -5.41 7.70
C GLY A 40 20.22 -6.32 8.77
N SER A 41 20.79 -6.30 9.98
CA SER A 41 20.52 -7.20 11.11
C SER A 41 19.04 -7.62 11.23
N MET A 42 18.78 -8.90 11.03
CA MET A 42 17.43 -9.49 11.07
C MET A 42 16.85 -9.64 12.49
N LEU A 43 17.52 -9.09 13.51
CA LEU A 43 17.03 -9.01 14.91
C LEU A 43 17.41 -7.68 15.59
N GLY A 44 17.66 -6.61 14.84
CA GLY A 44 17.85 -5.25 15.39
C GLY A 44 16.50 -4.54 15.48
N ASP A 45 16.15 -4.01 16.66
CA ASP A 45 14.97 -3.20 17.00
C ASP A 45 13.87 -3.23 15.93
N VAL A 46 13.10 -4.33 15.90
CA VAL A 46 12.02 -4.51 14.94
C VAL A 46 10.98 -3.41 15.16
N ASN A 47 10.97 -2.43 14.27
CA ASN A 47 9.98 -1.38 14.30
C ASN A 47 8.64 -1.93 13.80
N ILE A 48 7.78 -2.32 14.73
CA ILE A 48 6.45 -2.87 14.44
C ILE A 48 5.61 -1.88 13.63
N SER A 49 5.74 -0.58 13.87
CA SER A 49 4.99 0.44 13.12
C SER A 49 5.38 0.44 11.64
N ALA A 50 6.67 0.34 11.33
CA ALA A 50 7.13 0.26 9.94
C ALA A 50 6.60 -0.98 9.21
N ILE A 51 6.41 -2.09 9.93
CA ILE A 51 5.82 -3.31 9.40
C ILE A 51 4.32 -3.13 9.15
N LEU A 52 3.58 -2.58 10.11
CA LEU A 52 2.13 -2.35 9.97
C LEU A 52 1.81 -1.34 8.85
N ASP A 53 2.65 -0.32 8.67
CA ASP A 53 2.55 0.62 7.57
C ASP A 53 2.76 -0.07 6.22
N SER A 54 3.73 -0.99 6.12
CA SER A 54 4.00 -1.74 4.89
C SER A 54 2.83 -2.61 4.43
N PHE A 55 2.04 -3.16 5.37
CA PHE A 55 0.83 -3.91 5.05
C PHE A 55 -0.38 -3.01 4.76
N SER A 56 -0.41 -1.78 5.26
CA SER A 56 -1.60 -0.94 5.22
C SER A 56 -1.62 0.04 4.04
N VAL A 57 -0.47 0.52 3.57
CA VAL A 57 -0.36 1.61 2.57
C VAL A 57 -1.07 1.30 1.24
N SER A 58 -1.11 0.04 0.80
CA SER A 58 -1.71 -0.36 -0.48
C SER A 58 -2.80 -1.42 -0.35
N TYR A 59 -3.24 -1.71 0.88
CA TYR A 59 -4.25 -2.74 1.12
C TYR A 59 -5.67 -2.18 1.09
N ASP A 60 -6.48 -2.63 0.12
CA ASP A 60 -7.91 -2.36 0.11
C ASP A 60 -8.69 -3.47 0.82
N LYS A 61 -9.09 -3.21 2.07
CA LYS A 61 -9.90 -4.13 2.90
C LYS A 61 -11.27 -4.49 2.33
N ARG A 62 -11.77 -3.75 1.34
CA ARG A 62 -13.10 -3.99 0.75
C ARG A 62 -13.06 -5.11 -0.29
N VAL A 63 -11.88 -5.36 -0.85
CA VAL A 63 -11.69 -6.37 -1.89
C VAL A 63 -11.31 -7.68 -1.21
N ARG A 64 -12.14 -8.72 -1.42
CA ARG A 64 -11.80 -10.06 -0.92
C ARG A 64 -10.47 -10.53 -1.53
N PRO A 65 -9.67 -11.34 -0.83
CA PRO A 65 -8.56 -12.05 -1.44
C PRO A 65 -9.02 -12.80 -2.70
N ASN A 66 -8.17 -12.83 -3.72
CA ASN A 66 -8.45 -13.48 -5.00
C ASN A 66 -9.72 -12.97 -5.72
N TYR A 67 -9.96 -11.66 -5.68
CA TYR A 67 -11.08 -11.03 -6.41
C TYR A 67 -10.97 -11.31 -7.93
N GLY A 68 -12.04 -11.86 -8.51
CA GLY A 68 -12.06 -12.29 -9.93
C GLY A 68 -11.48 -13.68 -10.22
N GLY A 69 -10.81 -14.31 -9.24
CA GLY A 69 -10.34 -15.69 -9.31
C GLY A 69 -11.24 -16.67 -8.55
N PRO A 70 -10.73 -17.90 -8.29
CA PRO A 70 -11.42 -18.90 -7.47
C PRO A 70 -11.86 -18.39 -6.07
N PRO A 71 -12.89 -18.98 -5.47
CA PRO A 71 -13.30 -18.66 -4.09
C PRO A 71 -12.17 -18.86 -3.07
N VAL A 72 -12.24 -18.11 -1.95
CA VAL A 72 -11.31 -18.27 -0.83
C VAL A 72 -11.84 -19.30 0.16
N GLU A 73 -10.99 -20.25 0.55
CA GLU A 73 -11.31 -21.23 1.59
C GLU A 73 -11.15 -20.59 2.97
N VAL A 74 -12.20 -20.63 3.78
CA VAL A 74 -12.22 -20.04 5.13
C VAL A 74 -12.36 -21.15 6.17
N GLY A 75 -11.31 -21.33 6.97
CA GLY A 75 -11.38 -22.19 8.15
C GLY A 75 -12.11 -21.47 9.29
N VAL A 76 -13.20 -22.06 9.78
CA VAL A 76 -13.97 -21.52 10.91
C VAL A 76 -13.89 -22.49 12.08
N THR A 77 -13.49 -21.98 13.26
CA THR A 77 -13.52 -22.72 14.52
C THR A 77 -14.34 -21.95 15.54
N MET A 78 -15.23 -22.63 16.23
CA MET A 78 -16.14 -22.01 17.20
C MET A 78 -15.99 -22.67 18.57
N TYR A 79 -15.79 -21.87 19.61
CA TYR A 79 -15.80 -22.33 21.00
C TYR A 79 -17.07 -21.88 21.70
N VAL A 80 -17.96 -22.83 22.01
CA VAL A 80 -19.22 -22.56 22.71
C VAL A 80 -18.94 -22.52 24.21
N LEU A 81 -19.06 -21.32 24.80
CA LEU A 81 -18.88 -21.14 26.24
C LEU A 81 -20.09 -21.65 27.02
N SER A 82 -21.28 -21.27 26.55
CA SER A 82 -22.53 -21.58 27.22
C SER A 82 -23.70 -21.53 26.26
N ILE A 83 -24.70 -22.32 26.62
CA ILE A 83 -26.02 -22.33 26.02
C ILE A 83 -26.98 -21.86 27.11
N SER A 84 -27.68 -20.75 26.87
CA SER A 84 -28.59 -20.14 27.83
C SER A 84 -29.99 -20.78 27.72
N SER A 85 -31.08 -20.00 27.91
CA SER A 85 -32.45 -20.51 27.81
C SER A 85 -32.94 -20.68 26.37
N LEU A 86 -33.64 -21.79 26.09
CA LEU A 86 -34.32 -22.05 24.83
C LEU A 86 -35.69 -21.36 24.79
N SER A 87 -36.02 -20.69 23.68
CA SER A 87 -37.37 -20.16 23.45
C SER A 87 -38.07 -20.94 22.33
N GLU A 88 -38.98 -21.85 22.70
CA GLU A 88 -39.75 -22.66 21.76
C GLU A 88 -40.71 -21.81 20.92
N VAL A 89 -41.43 -20.88 21.56
CA VAL A 89 -42.39 -19.99 20.90
C VAL A 89 -41.70 -19.05 19.92
N LYS A 90 -40.48 -18.59 20.22
CA LYS A 90 -39.72 -17.68 19.36
C LYS A 90 -38.75 -18.40 18.42
N MET A 91 -38.58 -19.71 18.56
CA MET A 91 -37.64 -20.54 17.80
C MET A 91 -36.21 -19.98 17.77
N VAL A 92 -35.73 -19.47 18.91
CA VAL A 92 -34.37 -18.90 19.02
C VAL A 92 -33.65 -19.50 20.23
N LEU A 93 -32.39 -19.89 20.00
CA LEU A 93 -31.44 -20.28 21.03
C LEU A 93 -30.28 -19.26 21.06
N PRO A 94 -30.10 -18.52 22.17
CA PRO A 94 -28.92 -17.68 22.35
C PRO A 94 -27.65 -18.51 22.62
N LEU A 95 -26.56 -18.19 21.93
CA LEU A 95 -25.24 -18.82 22.10
C LEU A 95 -24.18 -17.79 22.52
N GLY A 96 -23.39 -18.13 23.54
CA GLY A 96 -22.22 -17.35 23.95
C GLY A 96 -20.95 -17.87 23.29
N LEU A 97 -20.22 -16.98 22.60
CA LEU A 97 -18.97 -17.27 21.89
C LEU A 97 -17.88 -16.29 22.33
N ILE A 98 -16.64 -16.76 22.48
CA ILE A 98 -15.47 -15.87 22.53
C ILE A 98 -15.11 -15.41 21.12
N GLN A 99 -14.74 -14.14 20.98
CA GLN A 99 -14.18 -13.57 19.74
C GLN A 99 -12.72 -13.97 19.59
#